data_AF-A0A383W3C0-F1
#
_entry.id   AF-A0A383W3C0-F1
#
_cell.length_a   1.000
_cell.length_b   1.000
_cell.length_c   1.000
_cell.angle_alpha   90.00
_cell.angle_beta   90.00
_cell.angle_gamma   90.00
#
_symmetry.space_group_name_H-M   'P 1'
#
loop_
_entity.id
_entity.type
_entity.pdbx_description
1 polymer ?
#
loop_
_entity_poly.entity_id
_entity_poly.type
_entity_poly.pdbx_seq_one_letter_code
_entity_poly.pdbx_strand_id
1 'polypeptide(L)'
;MRSLQQCQQNDVLELTFTSSSSSSSSGSSSSSSSVEHVQVMQGWDGSSAVLLRKGQLLRLAAAAGEDAGALQLSALGGFPAADSLTVSSFPQLAGVLPAMHAHAGEVPAGTVTAEVVDSLEHLQQQVAADAAEWRDGNAPGDPVKTQLQQAVFTAGELEAFLQGQRGIALVQLFNGWEPSKGQPIYNPLAIHMLEQALAAPGVAFISSVAPGGVGLTSILYADREPFASWAMHLASFGCQANAVAGSVYYKLLIGQLLGYKLEHVLGYVASSGEPASAQLQQQVAQDIRKLSNVKPQLPWSASDTNIRKHKPAAAAAAAAGAAAAGKGSAGFGGGKGGFARKAAKR
;
A
#
# COMPACT_ATOMS: atom_id res chain seq x y z
N MET A 1 -3.62 -10.30 25.05
CA MET A 1 -2.47 -10.52 24.14
C MET A 1 -2.18 -12.01 24.10
N ARG A 2 -2.00 -12.57 22.90
CA ARG A 2 -1.67 -14.00 22.70
C ARG A 2 -0.16 -14.19 22.75
N SER A 3 0.30 -15.33 23.27
CA SER A 3 1.74 -15.64 23.26
C SER A 3 2.21 -16.04 21.86
N LEU A 4 3.51 -15.94 21.58
CA LEU A 4 4.09 -16.41 20.31
C LEU A 4 3.75 -17.88 20.02
N GLN A 5 3.68 -18.72 21.05
CA GLN A 5 3.31 -20.14 20.93
C GLN A 5 1.86 -20.36 20.45
N GLN A 6 1.02 -19.32 20.55
CA GLN A 6 -0.36 -19.31 20.11
C GLN A 6 -0.53 -18.57 18.77
N CYS A 7 0.57 -18.14 18.13
CA CYS A 7 0.46 -17.41 16.88
C CYS A 7 -0.04 -18.31 15.76
N GLN A 8 -0.96 -17.77 14.98
CA GLN A 8 -1.63 -18.44 13.87
C GLN A 8 -1.23 -17.77 12.55
N GLN A 9 -1.53 -18.46 11.45
CA GLN A 9 -1.41 -17.85 10.13
C GLN A 9 -2.27 -16.58 10.06
N ASN A 10 -1.72 -15.53 9.45
CA ASN A 10 -2.32 -14.19 9.35
C ASN A 10 -2.43 -13.41 10.67
N ASP A 11 -1.69 -13.81 11.70
CA ASP A 11 -1.37 -12.91 12.80
C ASP A 11 -0.36 -11.85 12.37
N VAL A 12 -0.37 -10.70 13.05
CA VAL A 12 0.66 -9.66 12.93
C VAL A 12 1.53 -9.70 14.16
N LEU A 13 2.83 -9.87 13.96
CA LEU A 13 3.83 -9.80 15.03
C LEU A 13 4.51 -8.45 15.04
N GLU A 14 4.73 -7.92 16.24
CA GLU A 14 5.73 -6.90 16.50
C GLU A 14 7.06 -7.58 16.83
N LEU A 15 8.08 -7.30 16.02
CA LEU A 15 9.45 -7.75 16.24
C LEU A 15 10.27 -6.58 16.78
N THR A 16 10.90 -6.77 17.94
CA THR A 16 11.90 -5.83 18.46
C THR A 16 13.29 -6.43 18.29
N PHE A 17 14.13 -5.73 17.55
CA PHE A 17 15.52 -6.11 17.31
C PHE A 17 16.43 -5.42 18.33
N THR A 18 17.30 -6.19 18.97
CA THR A 18 18.31 -5.65 19.90
C THR A 18 19.70 -5.80 19.29
N SER A 19 20.31 -4.69 18.89
CA SER A 19 21.69 -4.67 18.43
C SER A 19 22.64 -4.50 19.62
N SER A 20 23.43 -5.52 19.94
CA SER A 20 24.56 -5.42 20.87
C SER A 20 25.74 -4.80 20.15
N SER A 21 25.84 -3.47 20.14
CA SER A 21 27.06 -2.79 19.70
C SER A 21 28.15 -2.98 20.76
N SER A 22 29.02 -3.96 20.57
CA SER A 22 30.24 -4.14 21.36
C SER A 22 31.30 -3.10 20.97
N SER A 23 31.02 -1.81 21.19
CA SER A 23 32.06 -0.78 21.14
C SER A 23 32.75 -0.69 22.49
N SER A 24 33.91 -1.32 22.60
CA SER A 24 34.84 -1.19 23.73
C SER A 24 35.46 0.21 23.76
N SER A 25 34.69 1.21 24.19
CA SER A 25 35.21 2.50 24.63
C SER A 25 34.19 3.14 25.54
N SER A 26 34.60 3.36 26.79
CA SER A 26 33.88 4.03 27.87
C SER A 26 33.11 5.28 27.40
N GLY A 27 31.81 5.11 27.16
CA GLY A 27 30.88 6.16 26.76
C GLY A 27 29.51 5.55 26.49
N SER A 28 28.48 6.04 27.19
CA SER A 28 27.06 5.63 27.15
C SER A 28 26.64 4.74 25.97
N SER A 29 26.39 3.47 26.24
CA SER A 29 25.78 2.53 25.30
C SER A 29 24.33 2.93 25.04
N SER A 30 24.07 3.62 23.93
CA SER A 30 22.71 3.76 23.41
C SER A 30 22.38 2.48 22.63
N SER A 31 21.64 1.56 23.25
CA SER A 31 21.06 0.44 22.54
C SER A 31 20.01 0.99 21.57
N SER A 32 20.28 1.01 20.28
CA SER A 32 19.23 1.27 19.29
C SER A 32 18.35 0.02 19.18
N SER A 33 17.09 0.11 19.60
CA SER A 33 16.08 -0.88 19.25
C SER A 33 15.32 -0.40 18.02
N SER A 34 15.05 -1.33 17.10
CA SER A 34 14.11 -1.09 15.99
C SER A 34 12.92 -2.00 16.13
N VAL A 35 11.73 -1.46 15.89
CA VAL A 35 10.47 -2.19 15.92
C VAL A 35 9.98 -2.35 14.48
N GLU A 36 9.56 -3.57 14.12
CA GLU A 36 8.94 -3.84 12.83
C GLU A 36 7.70 -4.72 12.99
N HIS A 37 6.67 -4.45 12.19
CA HIS A 37 5.46 -5.26 12.12
C HIS A 37 5.55 -6.22 10.93
N VAL A 38 5.30 -7.51 11.15
CA VAL A 38 5.41 -8.56 10.14
C VAL A 38 4.19 -9.47 10.15
N GLN A 39 3.90 -10.08 9.00
CA GLN A 39 2.81 -11.06 8.89
C GLN A 39 3.32 -12.47 9.17
N VAL A 40 2.56 -13.25 9.93
CA VAL A 40 2.76 -14.69 10.08
C VAL A 40 2.18 -15.40 8.86
N MET A 41 3.04 -16.03 8.06
CA MET A 41 2.66 -16.84 6.90
C MET A 41 2.33 -18.29 7.29
N GLN A 42 2.96 -18.79 8.35
CA GLN A 42 2.67 -20.09 8.96
C GLN A 42 2.82 -19.95 10.48
N GLY A 43 1.77 -20.34 11.21
CA GLY A 43 1.71 -20.27 12.67
C GLY A 43 2.76 -21.15 13.37
N TRP A 44 2.89 -20.97 14.68
CA TRP A 44 3.88 -21.70 15.47
C TRP A 44 3.59 -23.21 15.48
N ASP A 45 4.51 -24.01 14.95
CA ASP A 45 4.36 -25.47 14.83
C ASP A 45 4.87 -26.25 16.05
N GLY A 46 5.20 -25.55 17.13
CA GLY A 46 5.86 -26.08 18.32
C GLY A 46 7.36 -25.77 18.36
N SER A 47 7.97 -25.50 17.21
CA SER A 47 9.40 -25.21 17.10
C SER A 47 9.73 -23.91 16.37
N SER A 48 8.91 -23.53 15.39
CA SER A 48 9.14 -22.36 14.56
C SER A 48 7.85 -21.79 13.96
N ALA A 49 7.94 -20.56 13.46
CA ALA A 49 6.94 -19.91 12.62
C ALA A 49 7.59 -19.35 11.35
N VAL A 50 6.79 -19.17 10.29
CA VAL A 50 7.23 -18.51 9.05
C VAL A 50 6.64 -17.11 8.97
N LEU A 51 7.48 -16.11 8.76
CA LEU A 51 7.14 -14.70 8.73
C LEU A 51 7.40 -14.12 7.34
N LEU A 52 6.59 -13.14 6.94
CA LEU A 52 6.85 -12.29 5.78
C LEU A 52 7.35 -10.92 6.26
N ARG A 53 8.59 -10.58 5.88
CA ARG A 53 9.24 -9.31 6.20
C ARG A 53 9.80 -8.68 4.93
N LYS A 54 9.26 -7.53 4.50
CA LYS A 54 9.80 -6.73 3.38
C LYS A 54 10.05 -7.54 2.09
N GLY A 55 9.23 -8.55 1.83
CA GLY A 55 9.38 -9.43 0.66
C GLY A 55 10.29 -10.64 0.86
N GLN A 56 10.74 -10.89 2.09
CA GLN A 56 11.51 -12.06 2.47
C GLN A 56 10.69 -12.98 3.38
N LEU A 57 10.72 -14.27 3.09
CA LEU A 57 10.23 -15.30 3.99
C LEU A 57 11.34 -15.64 5.00
N LEU A 58 11.01 -15.51 6.28
CA LEU A 58 11.90 -15.78 7.39
C LEU A 58 11.35 -16.90 8.25
N ARG A 59 12.22 -17.76 8.76
CA ARG A 59 11.90 -18.68 9.85
C ARG A 59 12.29 -18.04 11.17
N LEU A 60 11.33 -17.89 12.06
CA LEU A 60 11.53 -17.54 13.47
C LEU A 60 11.54 -18.82 14.28
N ALA A 61 12.64 -19.12 14.97
CA ALA A 61 12.78 -20.33 15.79
C ALA A 61 13.50 -20.01 17.11
N ALA A 62 13.30 -20.86 18.11
CA ALA A 62 14.12 -20.81 19.32
C ALA A 62 15.58 -21.16 18.98
N ALA A 63 16.52 -20.41 19.53
CA ALA A 63 17.94 -20.68 19.40
C ALA A 63 18.28 -22.04 20.03
N ALA A 64 19.16 -22.79 19.37
CA ALA A 64 19.74 -24.00 19.93
C ALA A 64 21.06 -23.68 20.65
N GLY A 65 21.37 -24.38 21.75
CA GLY A 65 22.66 -24.28 22.42
C GLY A 65 22.69 -23.29 23.60
N GLU A 66 23.79 -22.56 23.75
CA GLU A 66 24.07 -21.68 24.92
C GLU A 66 23.09 -20.51 25.08
N ASP A 67 22.36 -20.15 24.01
CA ASP A 67 21.32 -19.11 24.00
C ASP A 67 19.89 -19.68 24.12
N ALA A 68 19.73 -20.84 24.78
CA ALA A 68 18.44 -21.49 24.96
C ALA A 68 17.40 -20.52 25.58
N GLY A 69 16.46 -20.05 24.75
CA GLY A 69 15.43 -19.07 25.12
C GLY A 69 15.41 -17.80 24.24
N ALA A 70 16.48 -17.52 23.49
CA ALA A 70 16.48 -16.47 22.47
C ALA A 70 15.73 -16.91 21.20
N LEU A 71 15.11 -15.98 20.48
CA LEU A 71 14.57 -16.24 19.14
C LEU A 71 15.55 -15.76 18.08
N GLN A 72 15.70 -16.57 17.04
CA GLN A 72 16.56 -16.30 15.88
C GLN A 72 15.76 -16.31 14.59
N LEU A 73 16.21 -15.49 13.63
CA LEU A 73 15.67 -15.43 12.28
C LEU A 73 16.64 -16.07 11.29
N SER A 74 16.09 -16.82 10.33
CA SER A 74 16.84 -17.34 9.19
C SER A 74 16.06 -17.18 7.89
N ALA A 75 16.75 -16.93 6.77
CA ALA A 75 16.12 -16.75 5.47
C ALA A 75 15.58 -18.07 4.92
N LEU A 76 14.37 -18.05 4.37
CA LEU A 76 13.78 -19.15 3.60
C LEU A 76 13.68 -18.84 2.10
N GLY A 77 13.49 -17.58 1.74
CA GLY A 77 13.36 -17.17 0.32
C GLY A 77 12.74 -15.79 0.14
N GLY A 78 12.39 -15.46 -1.09
CA GLY A 78 11.66 -14.23 -1.47
C GLY A 78 10.16 -14.48 -1.65
N PHE A 79 9.38 -13.41 -1.51
CA PHE A 79 7.93 -13.40 -1.71
C PHE A 79 7.46 -12.06 -2.33
N PRO A 80 6.48 -12.05 -3.25
CA PRO A 80 5.78 -13.21 -3.80
C PRO A 80 6.66 -14.08 -4.70
N ALA A 81 6.31 -15.37 -4.81
CA ALA A 81 6.95 -16.25 -5.79
C ALA A 81 6.63 -15.81 -7.22
N ALA A 82 7.50 -16.14 -8.18
CA ALA A 82 7.36 -15.72 -9.58
C ALA A 82 6.11 -16.31 -10.27
N ASP A 83 5.60 -17.43 -9.76
CA ASP A 83 4.42 -18.14 -10.22
C ASP A 83 3.15 -17.84 -9.39
N SER A 84 3.20 -16.85 -8.49
CA SER A 84 2.06 -16.50 -7.63
C SER A 84 0.88 -15.92 -8.43
N LEU A 85 -0.30 -15.94 -7.81
CA LEU A 85 -1.49 -15.26 -8.35
C LEU A 85 -1.21 -13.76 -8.56
N THR A 86 -0.48 -13.14 -7.63
CA THR A 86 -0.11 -11.72 -7.72
C THR A 86 0.75 -11.44 -8.97
N VAL A 87 1.81 -12.22 -9.21
CA VAL A 87 2.71 -11.98 -10.36
C VAL A 87 2.03 -12.33 -11.69
N SER A 88 1.24 -13.40 -11.73
CA SER A 88 0.48 -13.78 -12.93
C SER A 88 -0.62 -12.77 -13.29
N SER A 89 -1.24 -12.14 -12.28
CA SER A 89 -2.24 -11.07 -12.48
C SER A 89 -1.60 -9.75 -12.92
N PHE A 90 -0.33 -9.51 -12.55
CA PHE A 90 0.42 -8.29 -12.88
C PHE A 90 1.78 -8.63 -13.51
N PRO A 91 1.84 -9.02 -14.79
CA PRO A 91 3.09 -9.47 -15.43
C PRO A 91 4.23 -8.44 -15.39
N GLN A 92 3.92 -7.15 -15.27
CA GLN A 92 4.90 -6.08 -15.11
C GLN A 92 5.75 -6.25 -13.83
N LEU A 93 5.23 -6.94 -12.81
CA LEU A 93 5.99 -7.27 -11.60
C LEU A 93 7.19 -8.18 -11.88
N ALA A 94 7.09 -9.09 -12.86
CA ALA A 94 8.16 -10.04 -13.14
C ALA A 94 9.51 -9.34 -13.45
N GLY A 95 9.46 -8.17 -14.11
CA GLY A 95 10.65 -7.38 -14.43
C GLY A 95 11.28 -6.64 -13.24
N VAL A 96 10.50 -6.37 -12.19
CA VAL A 96 10.95 -5.61 -10.99
C VAL A 96 11.09 -6.48 -9.74
N LEU A 97 10.61 -7.73 -9.78
CA LEU A 97 10.62 -8.65 -8.65
C LEU A 97 12.03 -8.88 -8.07
N PRO A 98 13.12 -9.04 -8.86
CA PRO A 98 14.46 -9.15 -8.30
C PRO A 98 14.88 -7.91 -7.49
N ALA A 99 14.53 -6.71 -7.97
CA ALA A 99 14.82 -5.45 -7.26
C ALA A 99 13.97 -5.31 -5.98
N MET A 100 12.72 -5.76 -6.02
CA MET A 100 11.85 -5.79 -4.83
C MET A 100 12.39 -6.74 -3.77
N HIS A 101 12.82 -7.95 -4.15
CA HIS A 101 13.42 -8.90 -3.21
C HIS A 101 14.76 -8.42 -2.65
N ALA A 102 15.59 -7.76 -3.47
CA ALA A 102 16.83 -7.15 -3.00
C ALA A 102 16.58 -6.05 -1.96
N HIS A 103 15.41 -5.40 -2.00
CA HIS A 103 15.04 -4.36 -1.05
C HIS A 103 14.78 -4.88 0.38
N ALA A 104 14.56 -6.19 0.56
CA ALA A 104 14.40 -6.78 1.88
C ALA A 104 15.65 -6.63 2.76
N GLY A 105 16.82 -6.50 2.14
CA GLY A 105 18.10 -6.39 2.81
C GLY A 105 18.56 -7.71 3.45
N GLU A 106 19.53 -7.62 4.36
CA GLU A 106 20.01 -8.76 5.13
C GLU A 106 19.03 -9.16 6.24
N VAL A 107 19.05 -10.44 6.61
CA VAL A 107 18.33 -10.92 7.78
C VAL A 107 18.97 -10.28 9.01
N PRO A 108 18.19 -9.60 9.88
CA PRO A 108 18.74 -8.99 11.08
C PRO A 108 19.46 -10.04 11.95
N ALA A 109 20.73 -9.78 12.24
CA ALA A 109 21.50 -10.59 13.17
C ALA A 109 21.15 -10.21 14.62
N GLY A 110 21.00 -11.21 15.49
CA GLY A 110 20.82 -11.02 16.93
C GLY A 110 19.54 -11.63 17.49
N THR A 111 19.32 -11.41 18.78
CA THR A 111 18.13 -11.85 19.49
C THR A 111 16.95 -10.93 19.18
N VAL A 112 15.83 -11.55 18.86
CA VAL A 112 14.57 -10.87 18.57
C VAL A 112 13.57 -11.21 19.66
N THR A 113 12.78 -10.24 20.11
CA THR A 113 11.54 -10.51 20.84
C THR A 113 10.37 -10.37 19.88
N ALA A 114 9.37 -11.24 20.01
CA ALA A 114 8.21 -11.27 19.13
C ALA A 114 6.92 -11.32 19.96
N GLU A 115 5.98 -10.44 19.64
CA GLU A 115 4.65 -10.39 20.28
C GLU A 115 3.54 -10.37 19.22
N VAL A 116 2.45 -11.10 19.46
CA VAL A 116 1.24 -11.02 18.64
C VAL A 116 0.46 -9.76 19.00
N VAL A 117 0.46 -8.77 18.10
CA VAL A 117 -0.16 -7.47 18.33
C VAL A 117 -1.48 -7.28 17.58
N ASP A 118 -1.71 -8.05 16.50
CA ASP A 118 -2.96 -8.01 15.74
C ASP A 118 -3.21 -9.32 14.98
N SER A 119 -4.35 -9.43 14.30
CA SER A 119 -4.65 -10.53 13.37
C SER A 119 -5.58 -10.09 12.25
N LEU A 120 -5.60 -10.87 11.17
CA LEU A 120 -6.56 -10.69 10.09
C LEU A 120 -8.01 -10.75 10.61
N GLU A 121 -8.34 -11.71 11.47
CA GLU A 121 -9.68 -11.84 12.03
C GLU A 121 -10.10 -10.57 12.79
N HIS A 122 -9.20 -10.02 13.60
CA HIS A 122 -9.47 -8.80 14.34
C HIS A 122 -9.65 -7.59 13.40
N LEU A 123 -8.80 -7.44 12.38
CA LEU A 123 -8.97 -6.42 11.35
C LEU A 123 -10.31 -6.54 10.62
N GLN A 124 -10.71 -7.76 10.24
CA GLN A 124 -11.99 -8.03 9.57
C GLN A 124 -13.18 -7.66 10.46
N GLN A 125 -13.11 -7.98 11.75
CA GLN A 125 -14.13 -7.60 12.73
C GLN A 125 -14.22 -6.08 12.88
N GLN A 126 -13.09 -5.36 12.93
CA GLN A 126 -13.10 -3.90 13.01
C GLN A 126 -13.74 -3.27 11.79
N VAL A 127 -13.38 -3.71 10.59
CA VAL A 127 -13.95 -3.20 9.33
C VAL A 127 -15.45 -3.50 9.25
N ALA A 128 -15.87 -4.69 9.66
CA ALA A 128 -17.28 -5.07 9.70
C ALA A 128 -18.08 -4.24 10.71
N ALA A 129 -17.47 -3.85 11.83
CA ALA A 129 -18.08 -3.00 12.84
C ALA A 129 -18.20 -1.54 12.38
N ASP A 130 -17.13 -0.97 11.83
CA ASP A 130 -17.11 0.37 11.25
C ASP A 130 -16.00 0.53 10.21
N ALA A 131 -16.37 0.58 8.93
CA ALA A 131 -15.44 0.76 7.83
C ALA A 131 -14.99 2.22 7.61
N ALA A 132 -15.46 3.19 8.41
CA ALA A 132 -15.23 4.62 8.15
C ALA A 132 -13.75 4.98 8.03
N GLU A 133 -12.88 4.43 8.88
CA GLU A 133 -11.43 4.71 8.84
C GLU A 133 -10.79 4.38 7.49
N TRP A 134 -11.27 3.33 6.81
CA TRP A 134 -10.71 2.85 5.54
C TRP A 134 -11.53 3.30 4.31
N ARG A 135 -12.78 3.73 4.52
CA ARG A 135 -13.69 4.17 3.44
C ARG A 135 -13.69 5.68 3.24
N ASP A 136 -13.66 6.46 4.32
CA ASP A 136 -14.03 7.88 4.25
C ASP A 136 -12.83 8.80 4.01
N GLY A 137 -11.61 8.31 4.17
CA GLY A 137 -10.40 9.12 4.28
C GLY A 137 -10.28 9.79 5.65
N ASN A 138 -9.13 10.40 5.95
CA ASN A 138 -8.90 11.04 7.25
C ASN A 138 -9.63 12.39 7.34
N ALA A 139 -10.37 12.61 8.42
CA ALA A 139 -10.98 13.90 8.71
C ALA A 139 -9.91 14.94 9.11
N PRO A 140 -10.20 16.24 8.92
CA PRO A 140 -9.31 17.30 9.38
C PRO A 140 -9.14 17.23 10.91
N GLY A 141 -7.89 17.09 11.37
CA GLY A 141 -7.57 17.04 12.80
C GLY A 141 -7.67 15.65 13.43
N ASP A 142 -7.94 14.60 12.64
CA ASP A 142 -7.84 13.22 13.13
C ASP A 142 -6.46 12.93 13.72
N PRO A 143 -6.38 12.09 14.76
CA PRO A 143 -5.12 11.71 15.36
C PRO A 143 -4.22 11.02 14.31
N VAL A 144 -2.91 11.21 14.49
CA VAL A 144 -1.91 10.49 13.69
C VAL A 144 -2.04 9.00 14.00
N LYS A 145 -2.14 8.18 12.95
CA LYS A 145 -2.21 6.72 13.06
C LYS A 145 -0.98 6.19 13.80
N THR A 146 -1.19 5.19 14.66
CA THR A 146 -0.09 4.45 15.27
C THR A 146 0.70 3.69 14.20
N GLN A 147 1.91 3.22 14.53
CA GLN A 147 2.71 2.44 13.60
C GLN A 147 2.00 1.16 13.15
N LEU A 148 1.32 0.47 14.08
CA LEU A 148 0.52 -0.71 13.77
C LEU A 148 -0.65 -0.36 12.84
N GLN A 149 -1.44 0.67 13.16
CA GLN A 149 -2.55 1.13 12.32
C GLN A 149 -2.06 1.48 10.90
N GLN A 150 -0.94 2.18 10.79
CA GLN A 150 -0.35 2.53 9.51
C GLN A 150 0.15 1.30 8.74
N ALA A 151 0.68 0.29 9.44
CA ALA A 151 1.17 -0.95 8.85
C ALA A 151 0.03 -1.79 8.27
N VAL A 152 -1.13 -1.90 8.96
CA VAL A 152 -2.26 -2.69 8.46
C VAL A 152 -3.25 -1.90 7.60
N PHE A 153 -3.02 -0.59 7.39
CA PHE A 153 -3.99 0.30 6.74
C PHE A 153 -4.43 -0.17 5.35
N THR A 154 -3.48 -0.57 4.50
CA THR A 154 -3.79 -1.08 3.15
C THR A 154 -4.60 -2.36 3.19
N ALA A 155 -4.37 -3.24 4.17
CA ALA A 155 -5.16 -4.45 4.33
C ALA A 155 -6.60 -4.13 4.75
N GLY A 156 -6.81 -3.16 5.65
CA GLY A 156 -8.15 -2.71 6.03
C GLY A 156 -8.88 -2.00 4.87
N GLU A 157 -8.15 -1.25 4.04
CA GLU A 157 -8.67 -0.68 2.79
C GLU A 157 -9.15 -1.75 1.79
N LEU A 158 -8.46 -2.88 1.71
CA LEU A 158 -8.85 -4.02 0.89
C LEU A 158 -10.02 -4.80 1.48
N GLU A 159 -10.06 -4.95 2.80
CA GLU A 159 -11.19 -5.57 3.49
C GLU A 159 -12.46 -4.74 3.32
N ALA A 160 -12.39 -3.41 3.51
CA ALA A 160 -13.53 -2.52 3.29
C ALA A 160 -14.03 -2.59 1.84
N PHE A 161 -13.12 -2.78 0.89
CA PHE A 161 -13.46 -3.05 -0.50
C PHE A 161 -14.19 -4.40 -0.65
N LEU A 162 -13.61 -5.50 -0.16
CA LEU A 162 -14.21 -6.84 -0.25
C LEU A 162 -15.58 -6.97 0.44
N GLN A 163 -15.80 -6.22 1.52
CA GLN A 163 -17.09 -6.12 2.20
C GLN A 163 -18.10 -5.21 1.49
N GLY A 164 -17.74 -4.66 0.33
CA GLY A 164 -18.62 -3.81 -0.46
C GLY A 164 -18.70 -2.35 -0.01
N GLN A 165 -17.97 -1.95 1.03
CA GLN A 165 -18.08 -0.63 1.66
C GLN A 165 -17.44 0.48 0.83
N ARG A 166 -16.60 0.15 -0.14
CA ARG A 166 -16.03 1.07 -1.14
C ARG A 166 -15.92 0.39 -2.49
N GLY A 167 -16.08 1.13 -3.58
CA GLY A 167 -16.09 0.53 -4.92
C GLY A 167 -14.75 0.45 -5.64
N ILE A 168 -13.71 1.14 -5.14
CA ILE A 168 -12.35 1.12 -5.70
C ILE A 168 -11.35 1.06 -4.54
N ALA A 169 -10.31 0.24 -4.67
CA ALA A 169 -9.14 0.21 -3.78
C ALA A 169 -7.84 0.25 -4.59
N LEU A 170 -6.81 0.88 -4.04
CA LEU A 170 -5.49 0.98 -4.65
C LEU A 170 -4.46 0.21 -3.85
N VAL A 171 -3.59 -0.55 -4.52
CA VAL A 171 -2.45 -1.24 -3.88
C VAL A 171 -1.19 -0.89 -4.63
N GLN A 172 -0.24 -0.22 -3.97
CA GLN A 172 1.09 0.03 -4.55
C GLN A 172 1.87 -1.29 -4.61
N LEU A 173 1.97 -1.87 -5.81
CA LEU A 173 2.68 -3.13 -6.03
C LEU A 173 4.20 -2.91 -6.08
N PHE A 174 4.66 -1.81 -6.67
CA PHE A 174 6.08 -1.47 -6.75
C PHE A 174 6.30 0.04 -6.60
N ASN A 175 7.20 0.43 -5.72
CA ASN A 175 7.67 1.79 -5.50
C ASN A 175 9.16 1.87 -5.89
N GLY A 176 9.44 2.46 -7.06
CA GLY A 176 10.79 2.65 -7.59
C GLY A 176 11.33 4.08 -7.47
N TRP A 177 10.50 5.06 -7.12
CA TRP A 177 10.92 6.47 -7.00
C TRP A 177 11.49 6.82 -5.61
N GLU A 178 11.08 6.11 -4.57
CA GLU A 178 11.58 6.33 -3.21
C GLU A 178 11.87 5.00 -2.51
N PRO A 179 13.00 4.35 -2.87
CA PRO A 179 13.36 3.06 -2.31
C PRO A 179 13.45 3.08 -0.78
N SER A 180 13.89 4.17 -0.17
CA SER A 180 14.02 4.28 1.29
C SER A 180 12.71 4.10 2.07
N LYS A 181 11.54 4.29 1.43
CA LYS A 181 10.23 4.07 2.06
C LYS A 181 9.74 2.64 2.02
N GLY A 182 10.49 1.72 1.39
CA GLY A 182 10.05 0.34 1.25
C GLY A 182 9.02 0.14 0.14
N GLN A 183 8.55 -1.10 0.06
CA GLN A 183 7.50 -1.54 -0.87
C GLN A 183 6.21 -1.73 -0.07
N PRO A 184 5.17 -0.87 -0.25
CA PRO A 184 3.95 -0.92 0.56
C PRO A 184 3.18 -2.23 0.42
N ILE A 185 3.32 -2.96 -0.69
CA ILE A 185 2.75 -4.30 -0.85
C ILE A 185 3.23 -5.28 0.24
N TYR A 186 4.39 -5.06 0.85
CA TYR A 186 4.91 -5.91 1.93
C TYR A 186 4.47 -5.49 3.33
N ASN A 187 3.60 -4.49 3.44
CA ASN A 187 2.91 -4.21 4.68
C ASN A 187 2.10 -5.44 5.14
N PRO A 188 1.99 -5.71 6.45
CA PRO A 188 1.31 -6.90 6.95
C PRO A 188 -0.09 -7.05 6.35
N LEU A 189 -0.43 -8.28 5.95
CA LEU A 189 -1.72 -8.69 5.38
C LEU A 189 -2.03 -8.13 3.98
N ALA A 190 -1.28 -7.16 3.44
CA ALA A 190 -1.62 -6.51 2.17
C ALA A 190 -1.61 -7.48 0.97
N ILE A 191 -0.58 -8.32 0.80
CA ILE A 191 -0.57 -9.32 -0.28
C ILE A 191 -1.68 -10.35 -0.09
N HIS A 192 -1.90 -10.83 1.14
CA HIS A 192 -2.94 -11.81 1.41
C HIS A 192 -4.33 -11.26 1.00
N MET A 193 -4.63 -10.03 1.40
CA MET A 193 -5.87 -9.35 1.03
C MET A 193 -5.97 -9.06 -0.48
N LEU A 194 -4.85 -8.73 -1.13
CA LEU A 194 -4.81 -8.56 -2.58
C LEU A 194 -5.15 -9.87 -3.29
N GLU A 195 -4.57 -11.00 -2.88
CA GLU A 195 -4.84 -12.31 -3.48
C GLU A 195 -6.29 -12.76 -3.27
N GLN A 196 -6.88 -12.48 -2.10
CA GLN A 196 -8.32 -12.67 -1.89
C GLN A 196 -9.16 -11.83 -2.85
N ALA A 197 -8.81 -10.55 -3.04
CA ALA A 197 -9.51 -9.67 -3.95
C ALA A 197 -9.38 -10.11 -5.42
N LEU A 198 -8.19 -10.56 -5.84
CA LEU A 198 -7.95 -11.08 -7.20
C LEU A 198 -8.74 -12.37 -7.48
N ALA A 199 -9.01 -13.18 -6.46
CA ALA A 199 -9.79 -14.40 -6.57
C ALA A 199 -11.31 -14.17 -6.52
N ALA A 200 -11.76 -12.98 -6.09
CA ALA A 200 -13.17 -12.68 -5.91
C ALA A 200 -13.89 -12.46 -7.26
N PRO A 201 -14.99 -13.19 -7.57
CA PRO A 201 -15.73 -13.03 -8.83
C PRO A 201 -16.26 -11.63 -9.08
N GLY A 202 -16.54 -10.91 -7.98
CA GLY A 202 -17.06 -9.55 -7.94
C GLY A 202 -16.10 -8.45 -8.38
N VAL A 203 -14.82 -8.80 -8.49
CA VAL A 203 -13.70 -7.86 -8.56
C VAL A 203 -13.08 -7.91 -9.94
N ALA A 204 -12.89 -6.74 -10.52
CA ALA A 204 -12.01 -6.54 -11.66
C ALA A 204 -10.83 -5.66 -11.24
N PHE A 205 -9.77 -5.68 -12.06
CA PHE A 205 -8.56 -4.95 -11.76
C PHE A 205 -7.88 -4.43 -13.02
N ILE A 206 -7.13 -3.34 -12.87
CA ILE A 206 -6.29 -2.77 -13.92
C ILE A 206 -4.98 -2.26 -13.34
N SER A 207 -3.88 -2.45 -14.07
CA SER A 207 -2.58 -1.89 -13.71
C SER A 207 -2.51 -0.41 -14.04
N SER A 208 -2.02 0.38 -13.10
CA SER A 208 -1.66 1.78 -13.28
C SER A 208 -0.16 1.95 -13.18
N VAL A 209 0.49 2.22 -14.31
CA VAL A 209 1.95 2.32 -14.42
C VAL A 209 2.35 3.79 -14.34
N ALA A 210 3.27 4.12 -13.43
CA ALA A 210 3.78 5.48 -13.32
C ALA A 210 4.59 5.85 -14.59
N PRO A 211 4.54 7.11 -15.04
CA PRO A 211 5.40 7.59 -16.12
C PRO A 211 6.87 7.25 -15.85
N GLY A 212 7.57 6.70 -16.84
CA GLY A 212 8.95 6.25 -16.69
C GLY A 212 9.13 4.88 -16.02
N GLY A 213 8.05 4.16 -15.72
CA GLY A 213 8.12 2.80 -15.17
C GLY A 213 8.61 2.72 -13.72
N VAL A 214 8.63 3.85 -13.01
CA VAL A 214 9.16 3.98 -11.64
C VAL A 214 8.16 3.55 -10.56
N GLY A 215 7.00 3.05 -10.93
CA GLY A 215 6.11 2.37 -9.99
C GLY A 215 4.88 1.78 -10.66
N LEU A 216 4.23 0.91 -9.90
CA LEU A 216 3.12 0.09 -10.34
C LEU A 216 2.08 0.01 -9.24
N THR A 217 0.84 0.38 -9.55
CA THR A 217 -0.31 0.26 -8.67
C THR A 217 -1.35 -0.67 -9.29
N SER A 218 -1.91 -1.56 -8.48
CA SER A 218 -3.17 -2.26 -8.81
C SER A 218 -4.34 -1.35 -8.45
N ILE A 219 -5.24 -1.14 -9.41
CA ILE A 219 -6.54 -0.52 -9.16
C ILE A 219 -7.56 -1.65 -9.17
N LEU A 220 -8.02 -2.04 -7.98
CA LEU A 220 -9.12 -2.98 -7.80
C LEU A 220 -10.44 -2.21 -7.82
N TYR A 221 -11.43 -2.75 -8.51
CA TYR A 221 -12.75 -2.12 -8.58
C TYR A 221 -13.85 -3.18 -8.63
N ALA A 222 -15.01 -2.85 -8.08
CA ALA A 222 -16.21 -3.67 -8.25
C ALA A 222 -16.54 -3.71 -9.74
N ASP A 223 -16.71 -4.90 -10.35
CA ASP A 223 -16.92 -5.03 -11.80
C ASP A 223 -18.36 -4.61 -12.22
N ARG A 224 -18.60 -3.30 -12.10
CA ARG A 224 -19.84 -2.58 -12.43
C ARG A 224 -19.57 -1.09 -12.54
N GLU A 225 -20.48 -0.38 -13.20
CA GLU A 225 -20.49 1.08 -13.21
C GLU A 225 -20.94 1.66 -11.85
N PRO A 226 -20.42 2.82 -11.43
CA PRO A 226 -19.46 3.68 -12.15
C PRO A 226 -17.98 3.28 -11.96
N PHE A 227 -17.71 2.29 -11.10
CA PHE A 227 -16.37 1.98 -10.62
C PHE A 227 -15.42 1.52 -11.73
N ALA A 228 -15.92 0.79 -12.73
CA ALA A 228 -15.14 0.41 -13.91
C ALA A 228 -14.60 1.62 -14.68
N SER A 229 -15.47 2.56 -15.05
CA SER A 229 -15.09 3.78 -15.77
C SER A 229 -14.15 4.67 -14.94
N TRP A 230 -14.39 4.77 -13.63
CA TRP A 230 -13.52 5.49 -12.70
C TRP A 230 -12.13 4.86 -12.59
N ALA A 231 -12.04 3.54 -12.46
CA ALA A 231 -10.77 2.82 -12.39
C ALA A 231 -9.95 2.96 -13.68
N MET A 232 -10.60 2.85 -14.85
CA MET A 232 -9.95 3.10 -16.13
C MET A 232 -9.41 4.54 -16.24
N HIS A 233 -10.16 5.52 -15.75
CA HIS A 233 -9.70 6.90 -15.73
C HIS A 233 -8.48 7.10 -14.82
N LEU A 234 -8.51 6.54 -13.60
CA LEU A 234 -7.36 6.57 -12.68
C LEU A 234 -6.11 5.93 -13.31
N ALA A 235 -6.26 4.78 -13.98
CA ALA A 235 -5.17 4.12 -14.67
C ALA A 235 -4.62 4.95 -15.85
N SER A 236 -5.48 5.68 -16.56
CA SER A 236 -5.10 6.42 -17.79
C SER A 236 -4.04 7.51 -17.57
N PHE A 237 -3.98 8.09 -16.37
CA PHE A 237 -2.96 9.08 -16.02
C PHE A 237 -1.88 8.53 -15.07
N GLY A 238 -1.85 7.22 -14.85
CA GLY A 238 -0.84 6.56 -14.02
C GLY A 238 -0.98 6.84 -12.53
N CYS A 239 -2.22 6.94 -12.01
CA CYS A 239 -2.49 7.10 -10.57
C CYS A 239 -1.71 6.08 -9.72
N GLN A 240 -1.04 6.55 -8.66
CA GLN A 240 -0.24 5.70 -7.76
C GLN A 240 -0.75 5.79 -6.33
N ALA A 241 -0.83 4.65 -5.64
CA ALA A 241 -1.34 4.61 -4.26
C ALA A 241 -0.38 5.27 -3.25
N ASN A 242 0.94 5.20 -3.51
CA ASN A 242 1.98 5.73 -2.62
C ASN A 242 2.63 7.04 -3.13
N ALA A 243 1.96 7.77 -4.03
CA ALA A 243 2.44 9.07 -4.50
C ALA A 243 1.34 10.14 -4.35
N VAL A 244 1.69 11.26 -3.72
CA VAL A 244 0.78 12.39 -3.58
C VAL A 244 0.67 13.13 -4.91
N ALA A 245 -0.57 13.34 -5.36
CA ALA A 245 -0.81 14.14 -6.56
C ALA A 245 -0.32 15.59 -6.37
N GLY A 246 0.45 16.11 -7.33
CA GLY A 246 1.03 17.45 -7.22
C GLY A 246 0.03 18.60 -7.40
N SER A 247 -1.13 18.36 -8.03
CA SER A 247 -2.15 19.40 -8.28
C SER A 247 -3.37 19.24 -7.37
N VAL A 248 -3.95 20.38 -6.99
CA VAL A 248 -5.22 20.45 -6.23
C VAL A 248 -6.35 19.73 -6.97
N TYR A 249 -6.42 19.88 -8.30
CA TYR A 249 -7.40 19.19 -9.15
C TYR A 249 -7.32 17.67 -8.98
N TYR A 250 -6.13 17.08 -9.14
CA TYR A 250 -5.96 15.63 -9.05
C TYR A 250 -6.17 15.09 -7.64
N LYS A 251 -5.76 15.81 -6.59
CA LYS A 251 -6.08 15.42 -5.20
C LYS A 251 -7.59 15.31 -4.98
N LEU A 252 -8.34 16.29 -5.45
CA LEU A 252 -9.80 16.32 -5.32
C LEU A 252 -10.49 15.25 -6.19
N LEU A 253 -10.05 15.09 -7.44
CA LEU A 253 -10.56 14.10 -8.37
C LEU A 253 -10.35 12.67 -7.85
N ILE A 254 -9.11 12.33 -7.48
CA ILE A 254 -8.76 10.99 -6.99
C ILE A 254 -9.55 10.68 -5.71
N GLY A 255 -9.58 11.61 -4.75
CA GLY A 255 -10.30 11.38 -3.49
C GLY A 255 -11.79 11.09 -3.69
N GLN A 256 -12.46 11.82 -4.58
CA GLN A 256 -13.87 11.57 -4.89
C GLN A 256 -14.10 10.27 -5.67
N LEU A 257 -13.22 9.92 -6.62
CA LEU A 257 -13.31 8.64 -7.35
C LEU A 257 -13.09 7.43 -6.44
N LEU A 258 -12.25 7.56 -5.41
CA LEU A 258 -12.04 6.52 -4.39
C LEU A 258 -13.21 6.42 -3.40
N GLY A 259 -14.14 7.39 -3.42
CA GLY A 259 -15.32 7.41 -2.55
C GLY A 259 -15.08 8.03 -1.18
N TYR A 260 -13.96 8.74 -0.96
CA TYR A 260 -13.71 9.47 0.28
C TYR A 260 -14.74 10.59 0.48
N LYS A 261 -15.02 10.91 1.75
CA LYS A 261 -15.92 12.01 2.10
C LYS A 261 -15.37 13.33 1.58
N LEU A 262 -16.21 14.14 0.94
CA LEU A 262 -15.77 15.37 0.29
C LEU A 262 -15.11 16.32 1.29
N GLU A 263 -15.68 16.45 2.49
CA GLU A 263 -15.13 17.24 3.59
C GLU A 263 -13.72 16.78 4.03
N HIS A 264 -13.44 15.48 3.99
CA HIS A 264 -12.13 14.91 4.32
C HIS A 264 -11.13 15.22 3.20
N VAL A 265 -11.53 15.05 1.95
CA VAL A 265 -10.72 15.39 0.78
C VAL A 265 -10.37 16.88 0.76
N LEU A 266 -11.35 17.75 1.00
CA LEU A 266 -11.13 19.20 1.06
C LEU A 266 -10.21 19.59 2.22
N GLY A 267 -10.36 18.95 3.38
CA GLY A 267 -9.46 19.09 4.52
C GLY A 267 -8.02 18.76 4.19
N TYR A 268 -7.80 17.60 3.56
CA TYR A 268 -6.49 17.15 3.10
C TYR A 268 -5.87 18.08 2.05
N VAL A 269 -6.68 18.56 1.10
CA VAL A 269 -6.23 19.50 0.08
C VAL A 269 -5.77 20.82 0.71
N ALA A 270 -6.54 21.36 1.65
CA ALA A 270 -6.20 22.59 2.36
C ALA A 270 -4.97 22.45 3.26
N SER A 271 -4.78 21.31 3.94
CA SER A 271 -3.61 21.09 4.80
C SER A 271 -2.32 20.86 4.01
N SER A 272 -2.42 20.40 2.76
CA SER A 272 -1.30 20.08 1.89
C SER A 272 -0.93 21.20 0.89
N GLY A 273 -1.55 22.38 1.01
CA GLY A 273 -1.27 23.52 0.15
C GLY A 273 -2.44 24.51 0.04
N GLU A 274 -2.84 24.82 -1.18
CA GLU A 274 -3.92 25.77 -1.44
C GLU A 274 -5.30 25.09 -1.37
N PRO A 275 -6.29 25.69 -0.67
CA PRO A 275 -7.66 25.20 -0.65
C PRO A 275 -8.31 25.11 -2.04
N ALA A 276 -9.14 24.10 -2.27
CA ALA A 276 -9.88 23.98 -3.53
C ALA A 276 -10.99 25.03 -3.64
N SER A 277 -10.95 25.87 -4.67
CA SER A 277 -12.02 26.84 -4.97
C SER A 277 -13.35 26.16 -5.32
N ALA A 278 -14.47 26.84 -5.11
CA ALA A 278 -15.79 26.31 -5.45
C ALA A 278 -15.94 25.99 -6.95
N GLN A 279 -15.31 26.80 -7.81
CA GLN A 279 -15.27 26.57 -9.26
C GLN A 279 -14.53 25.27 -9.59
N LEU A 280 -13.40 25.02 -8.94
CA LEU A 280 -12.63 23.78 -9.12
C LEU A 280 -13.43 22.56 -8.63
N GLN A 281 -14.13 22.69 -7.51
CA GLN A 281 -15.00 21.61 -7.00
C GLN A 281 -16.13 21.27 -7.98
N GLN A 282 -16.78 22.28 -8.55
CA GLN A 282 -17.80 22.09 -9.59
C GLN A 282 -17.22 21.46 -10.85
N GLN A 283 -16.04 21.90 -11.28
CA GLN A 283 -15.34 21.33 -12.44
C GLN A 283 -15.06 19.84 -12.23
N VAL A 284 -14.49 19.44 -11.09
CA VAL A 284 -14.22 18.03 -10.78
C VAL A 284 -15.52 17.22 -10.75
N ALA A 285 -16.58 17.72 -10.12
CA ALA A 285 -17.87 17.03 -10.09
C ALA A 285 -18.48 16.83 -11.49
N GLN A 286 -18.32 17.81 -12.39
CA GLN A 286 -18.74 17.69 -13.78
C GLN A 286 -17.90 16.66 -14.53
N ASP A 287 -16.58 16.66 -14.34
CA ASP A 287 -15.69 15.71 -15.00
C ASP A 287 -15.94 14.27 -14.54
N ILE A 288 -16.19 14.04 -13.25
CA ILE A 288 -16.59 12.71 -12.73
C ILE A 288 -17.89 12.23 -13.37
N ARG A 289 -18.90 13.11 -13.52
CA ARG A 289 -20.17 12.77 -14.17
C ARG A 289 -19.99 12.42 -15.66
N LYS A 290 -19.01 13.01 -16.34
CA LYS A 290 -18.69 12.67 -17.74
C LYS A 290 -18.09 11.27 -17.86
N LEU A 291 -17.44 10.75 -16.82
CA LEU A 291 -16.91 9.38 -16.81
C LEU A 291 -18.02 8.33 -16.77
N SER A 292 -19.05 8.57 -15.94
CA SER A 292 -20.21 7.69 -15.86
C SER A 292 -21.43 8.45 -15.33
N ASN A 293 -22.57 8.24 -15.98
CA ASN A 293 -23.87 8.77 -15.53
C ASN A 293 -24.52 7.92 -14.44
N VAL A 294 -23.93 6.76 -14.11
CA VAL A 294 -24.43 5.85 -13.08
C VAL A 294 -23.98 6.34 -11.71
N LYS A 295 -24.93 6.41 -10.75
CA LYS A 295 -24.58 6.75 -9.37
C LYS A 295 -23.87 5.57 -8.70
N PRO A 296 -22.83 5.80 -7.89
CA PRO A 296 -22.19 4.73 -7.12
C PRO A 296 -23.21 4.11 -6.17
N GLN A 297 -23.30 2.77 -6.17
CA GLN A 297 -24.16 2.01 -5.27
C GLN A 297 -23.29 1.12 -4.37
N LEU A 298 -23.45 1.31 -3.07
CA LEU A 298 -22.79 0.57 -2.00
C LEU A 298 -23.88 0.11 -0.99
N PRO A 299 -23.73 -1.04 -0.33
CA PRO A 299 -22.66 -2.00 -0.54
C PRO A 299 -22.81 -2.75 -1.88
N TRP A 300 -21.68 -3.14 -2.46
CA TRP A 300 -21.64 -4.12 -3.56
C TRP A 300 -21.22 -5.49 -3.02
N SER A 301 -21.28 -6.56 -3.82
CA SER A 301 -20.90 -7.91 -3.38
C SER A 301 -19.71 -8.45 -4.16
N ALA A 302 -18.66 -8.83 -3.43
CA ALA A 302 -17.48 -9.52 -3.96
C ALA A 302 -17.78 -10.93 -4.49
N SER A 303 -18.92 -11.51 -4.10
CA SER A 303 -19.36 -12.84 -4.55
C SER A 303 -20.37 -12.78 -5.70
N ASP A 304 -20.75 -11.60 -6.17
CA ASP A 304 -21.75 -11.45 -7.22
C ASP A 304 -21.22 -12.04 -8.53
N THR A 305 -21.81 -13.14 -8.99
CA THR A 305 -21.44 -13.78 -10.25
C THR A 305 -22.27 -13.25 -11.44
N ASN A 306 -23.29 -12.41 -11.21
CA ASN A 306 -24.14 -11.85 -12.27
C ASN A 306 -23.48 -10.68 -13.01
N ILE A 307 -22.17 -10.74 -13.11
CA ILE A 307 -21.33 -9.67 -13.63
C ILE A 307 -21.24 -9.84 -15.15
N ARG A 308 -21.68 -8.79 -15.84
CA ARG A 308 -21.43 -8.62 -17.27
C ARG A 308 -19.94 -8.43 -17.42
N LYS A 309 -19.19 -9.51 -17.63
CA LYS A 309 -17.74 -9.47 -17.87
C LYS A 309 -17.42 -8.36 -18.86
N HIS A 310 -16.99 -7.21 -18.35
CA HIS A 310 -16.36 -6.21 -19.18
C HIS A 310 -15.03 -6.84 -19.57
N LYS A 311 -14.98 -7.40 -20.79
CA LYS A 311 -13.78 -7.99 -21.35
C LYS A 311 -12.64 -6.99 -21.10
N PRO A 312 -11.60 -7.34 -20.33
CA PRO A 312 -10.49 -6.44 -20.12
C PRO A 312 -9.96 -6.08 -21.49
N ALA A 313 -9.99 -4.79 -21.83
CA ALA A 313 -9.47 -4.32 -23.09
C ALA A 313 -7.95 -4.55 -23.05
N ALA A 314 -7.51 -5.67 -23.63
CA ALA A 314 -6.11 -5.93 -23.97
C ALA A 314 -5.47 -4.79 -24.81
N ALA A 315 -6.24 -3.78 -25.20
CA ALA A 315 -5.79 -2.57 -25.88
C ALA A 315 -5.11 -1.52 -24.98
N ALA A 316 -5.31 -1.52 -23.65
CA ALA A 316 -4.68 -0.51 -22.79
C ALA A 316 -3.17 -0.74 -22.59
N ALA A 317 -2.71 -2.01 -22.60
CA ALA A 317 -1.29 -2.34 -22.54
C ALA A 317 -0.52 -1.92 -23.81
N ALA A 318 -1.18 -1.90 -24.98
CA ALA A 318 -0.57 -1.49 -26.24
C ALA A 318 -0.44 0.04 -26.38
N ALA A 319 -1.36 0.82 -25.78
CA ALA A 319 -1.33 2.28 -25.86
C ALA A 319 -0.23 2.90 -24.97
N ALA A 320 0.06 2.31 -23.81
CA ALA A 320 1.14 2.77 -22.92
C ALA A 320 2.54 2.46 -23.49
N GLY A 321 2.70 1.36 -24.25
CA GLY A 321 3.97 1.01 -24.90
C GLY A 321 4.33 1.90 -26.09
N ALA A 322 3.35 2.46 -26.80
CA ALA A 322 3.59 3.31 -27.96
C ALA A 322 4.02 4.74 -27.60
N ALA A 323 3.60 5.27 -26.44
CA ALA A 323 3.99 6.60 -25.98
C ALA A 323 5.45 6.68 -25.46
N ALA A 324 6.05 5.55 -25.07
CA ALA A 324 7.43 5.48 -24.59
C ALA A 324 8.49 5.51 -25.71
N ALA A 325 8.10 5.43 -26.98
CA ALA A 325 9.01 5.47 -28.13
C ALA A 325 9.14 6.86 -28.78
N GLY A 326 8.52 7.90 -28.20
CA GLY A 326 8.53 9.27 -28.71
C GLY A 326 9.57 10.18 -28.03
N LYS A 327 10.77 10.27 -28.61
CA LYS A 327 11.73 11.40 -28.58
C LYS A 327 11.70 12.37 -27.36
N GLY A 328 12.70 12.21 -26.50
CA GLY A 328 13.65 13.26 -26.07
C GLY A 328 13.19 14.66 -25.66
N SER A 329 13.59 15.01 -24.42
CA SER A 329 14.06 16.33 -23.93
C SER A 329 13.15 17.17 -23.01
N ALA A 330 13.82 17.71 -21.97
CA ALA A 330 13.44 18.76 -20.99
C ALA A 330 12.30 18.41 -20.02
N GLY A 331 12.41 18.50 -18.69
CA GLY A 331 13.35 19.19 -17.81
C GLY A 331 12.53 19.62 -16.59
N PHE A 332 12.47 18.81 -15.53
CA PHE A 332 11.73 19.16 -14.31
C PHE A 332 12.63 20.04 -13.43
N GLY A 333 12.47 21.36 -13.57
CA GLY A 333 13.22 22.38 -12.83
C GLY A 333 12.70 22.57 -11.41
N GLY A 334 13.56 22.30 -10.42
CA GLY A 334 13.35 22.68 -9.03
C GLY A 334 13.47 24.19 -8.81
N GLY A 335 12.43 24.79 -8.24
CA GLY A 335 12.43 26.20 -7.85
C GLY A 335 13.25 26.44 -6.58
N LYS A 336 14.44 27.05 -6.75
CA LYS A 336 15.14 27.79 -5.67
C LYS A 336 14.91 29.29 -5.88
N GLY A 337 14.03 29.88 -5.08
CA GLY A 337 13.83 31.34 -5.03
C GLY A 337 14.88 31.99 -4.12
N GLY A 338 15.89 32.61 -4.72
CA GLY A 338 16.79 33.55 -4.04
C GLY A 338 16.34 34.98 -4.30
N PHE A 339 15.91 35.70 -3.26
CA PHE A 339 15.64 37.14 -3.35
C PHE A 339 16.90 37.93 -2.97
N ALA A 340 17.46 38.61 -3.98
CA ALA A 340 18.57 39.52 -3.85
C ALA A 340 18.14 40.88 -3.27
N ARG A 341 18.94 41.39 -2.33
CA ARG A 341 18.90 42.76 -1.82
C ARG A 341 19.25 43.75 -2.92
N LYS A 342 18.45 44.81 -3.09
CA LYS A 342 18.86 46.05 -3.78
C LYS A 342 19.05 47.16 -2.75
N ALA A 343 20.30 47.59 -2.59
CA ALA A 343 20.64 48.90 -2.06
C ALA A 343 20.87 49.84 -3.24
N ALA A 344 20.28 51.03 -3.21
CA ALA A 344 20.79 52.18 -3.94
C ALA A 344 20.41 53.46 -3.20
N LYS A 345 21.46 54.21 -2.85
CA LYS A 345 21.46 55.59 -2.38
C LYS A 345 20.76 56.51 -3.39
N ARG A 346 19.93 57.41 -2.90
CA ARG A 346 20.23 58.85 -2.83
C ARG A 346 19.23 59.54 -1.92
#